data_AF-A0A957V5A0-F1
#
_entry.id   AF-A0A957V5A0-F1
#
_cell.length_a   1.000
_cell.length_b   1.000
_cell.length_c   1.000
_cell.angle_alpha   90.00
_cell.angle_beta   90.00
_cell.angle_gamma   90.00
#
_symmetry.space_group_name_H-M   'P 1'
#
loop_
_entity.id
_entity.type
_entity.pdbx_description
1 polymer ?
#
loop_
_entity_poly.entity_id
_entity_poly.type
_entity_poly.pdbx_seq_one_letter_code
_entity_poly.pdbx_strand_id
1 'polypeptide(L)'
;AAETERQEADRALDRLQTRQDMLQRLQREGAGYGGGVRAVLQAGSSQRLSGIVGTVASQVRVPAGLDKAIETALGGALQNVITSRWDDAAAAIEMLKEQRSGRATFLPLDRLNVQPAIAAPQRRGLLGNAVDLIEYEPAVEAAVQQLLNRVWVAEDLPAARAALDDFGGGARPTLVTLDGEIIRPGGAVTGGNEGGRGDDSLLARERELRELPAQISAASGEAGRKAEACAALTADIERQRLETTRQQQTLADLVRQDRLLRTQIEDLRRQVDRGVQARRWRSEQIELTEAEQRTLDEREASLLGEIDAAQAAEATAGEALEAIGARVAAAGADALLQELANRRAAAAEAQGHLRSQQALADSTARNLQSIADQIRHKEQQIAGLGGEIETLGVRVTALGEQEDGLSRQIDALQQRINPLEQELARLEAEQGQFEQQERSLQHSLRQEESTWNHAVLQLQRSEDALHQLRGEIEEDLGLVTLEESEEVAYQPPLPWDTIVEQLPVIDSVPESMEGEVREMRARLARLSNVNPDAPREYEEAAERYEFLFTQSEDLEAASADLQKVIKELDDRMEIELRRTYDAVGKEFTRFFQKLFNGGTAHLELTDPENISQSGVE
;
A
#
# COMPACT_ATOMS: atom_id res chain seq x y z
N ALA A 1 3.48 4.22 13.07
CA ALA A 1 3.20 5.07 14.25
C ALA A 1 1.69 5.23 14.50
N ALA A 2 0.95 5.94 13.64
CA ALA A 2 -0.50 6.06 13.82
C ALA A 2 -1.20 4.69 13.75
N GLU A 3 -0.80 3.84 12.81
CA GLU A 3 -1.38 2.50 12.64
C GLU A 3 -1.04 1.55 13.80
N THR A 4 0.17 1.64 14.34
CA THR A 4 0.57 0.88 15.54
C THR A 4 -0.25 1.31 16.77
N GLU A 5 -0.47 2.62 16.96
CA GLU A 5 -1.32 3.13 18.04
C GLU A 5 -2.78 2.70 17.88
N ARG A 6 -3.30 2.65 16.64
CA ARG A 6 -4.65 2.12 16.36
C ARG A 6 -4.75 0.65 16.75
N GLN A 7 -3.80 -0.17 16.31
CA GLN A 7 -3.79 -1.60 16.62
C GLN A 7 -3.65 -1.87 18.13
N GLU A 8 -2.86 -1.07 18.86
CA GLU A 8 -2.76 -1.19 20.32
C GLU A 8 -4.10 -0.88 21.00
N ALA A 9 -4.81 0.16 20.55
CA ALA A 9 -6.14 0.48 21.03
C ALA A 9 -7.17 -0.62 20.71
N ASP A 10 -7.13 -1.17 19.49
CA ASP A 10 -7.98 -2.30 19.08
C ASP A 10 -7.71 -3.55 19.93
N ARG A 11 -6.43 -3.89 20.17
CA ARG A 11 -6.06 -5.02 21.05
C ARG A 11 -6.51 -4.81 22.49
N ALA A 12 -6.43 -3.59 23.01
CA ALA A 12 -6.91 -3.27 24.35
C ALA A 12 -8.43 -3.45 24.46
N LEU A 13 -9.16 -3.02 23.43
CA LEU A 13 -10.61 -3.22 23.32
C LEU A 13 -10.97 -4.71 23.25
N ASP A 14 -10.30 -5.48 22.39
CA ASP A 14 -10.52 -6.92 22.24
C ASP A 14 -10.27 -7.68 23.54
N ARG A 15 -9.22 -7.32 24.29
CA ARG A 15 -8.93 -7.91 25.61
C ARG A 15 -10.07 -7.66 26.60
N LEU A 16 -10.58 -6.43 26.67
CA LEU A 16 -11.67 -6.08 27.59
C LEU A 16 -12.98 -6.77 27.20
N GLN A 17 -13.28 -6.87 25.90
CA GLN A 17 -14.45 -7.59 25.39
C GLN A 17 -14.36 -9.10 25.68
N THR A 18 -13.21 -9.71 25.40
CA THR A 18 -12.95 -11.13 25.70
C THR A 18 -13.09 -11.41 27.19
N ARG A 19 -12.59 -10.50 28.04
CA ARG A 19 -12.72 -10.61 29.50
C ARG A 19 -14.18 -10.50 29.96
N GLN A 20 -14.94 -9.57 29.38
CA GLN A 20 -16.37 -9.44 29.66
C GLN A 20 -17.14 -10.70 29.25
N ASP A 21 -16.91 -11.22 28.05
CA ASP A 21 -17.59 -12.43 27.56
C ASP A 21 -17.27 -13.65 28.42
N MET A 22 -16.00 -13.80 28.82
CA MET A 22 -15.58 -14.85 29.75
C MET A 22 -16.34 -14.74 31.08
N LEU A 23 -16.36 -13.55 31.70
CA LEU A 23 -17.01 -13.36 33.00
C LEU A 23 -18.54 -13.52 32.92
N GLN A 24 -19.17 -13.03 31.86
CA GLN A 24 -20.61 -13.25 31.62
C GLN A 24 -20.92 -14.74 31.44
N ARG A 25 -20.07 -15.46 30.72
CA ARG A 25 -20.23 -16.91 30.54
C ARG A 25 -20.11 -17.65 31.88
N LEU A 26 -19.09 -17.33 32.68
CA LEU A 26 -18.92 -17.89 34.03
C LEU A 26 -20.11 -17.58 34.94
N GLN A 27 -20.68 -16.38 34.86
CA GLN A 27 -21.87 -15.98 35.62
C GLN A 27 -23.10 -16.78 35.19
N ARG A 28 -23.34 -16.96 33.89
CA ARG A 28 -24.47 -17.76 33.35
C ARG A 28 -24.35 -19.24 33.68
N GLU A 29 -23.14 -19.78 33.61
CA GLU A 29 -22.84 -21.17 33.98
C GLU A 29 -22.89 -21.38 35.50
N GLY A 30 -22.92 -20.31 36.30
CA GLY A 30 -22.91 -20.35 37.76
C GLY A 30 -21.63 -20.96 38.32
N ALA A 31 -20.50 -20.69 37.66
CA ALA A 31 -19.17 -21.15 38.07
C ALA A 31 -18.74 -20.45 39.38
N GLY A 32 -18.36 -21.22 40.39
CA GLY A 32 -18.07 -20.71 41.75
C GLY A 32 -19.24 -20.80 42.73
N TYR A 33 -20.48 -20.99 42.24
CA TYR A 33 -21.62 -21.33 43.10
C TYR A 33 -21.71 -22.84 43.36
N GLY A 34 -22.16 -23.22 44.55
CA GLY A 34 -22.47 -24.61 44.89
C GLY A 34 -23.53 -25.20 43.96
N GLY A 35 -23.47 -26.52 43.72
CA GLY A 35 -24.31 -27.20 42.73
C GLY A 35 -25.82 -26.95 42.87
N GLY A 36 -26.32 -26.86 44.12
CA GLY A 36 -27.73 -26.57 44.39
C GLY A 36 -28.13 -25.14 44.02
N VAL A 37 -27.27 -24.16 44.30
CA VAL A 37 -27.51 -22.75 43.96
C VAL A 37 -27.50 -22.58 42.43
N ARG A 38 -26.54 -23.22 41.74
CA ARG A 38 -26.43 -23.21 40.28
C ARG A 38 -27.69 -23.75 39.59
N ALA A 39 -28.21 -24.90 40.05
CA ALA A 39 -29.42 -25.50 39.50
C ALA A 39 -30.65 -24.59 39.67
N VAL A 40 -30.78 -23.92 40.82
CA VAL A 40 -31.87 -22.97 41.08
C VAL A 40 -31.78 -21.74 40.19
N LEU A 41 -30.58 -21.15 40.04
CA LEU A 41 -30.37 -19.98 39.18
C LEU A 41 -30.68 -20.29 37.72
N GLN A 42 -30.25 -21.45 37.21
CA GLN A 42 -30.58 -21.90 35.86
C GLN A 42 -32.09 -22.17 35.66
N ALA A 43 -32.76 -22.72 36.66
CA ALA A 43 -34.20 -22.95 36.63
C ALA A 43 -35.00 -21.64 36.71
N GLY A 44 -34.50 -20.64 37.45
CA GLY A 44 -35.04 -19.28 37.49
C GLY A 44 -34.87 -18.54 36.17
N SER A 45 -33.68 -18.60 35.55
CA SER A 45 -33.42 -17.97 34.25
C SER A 45 -34.21 -18.62 33.11
N SER A 46 -34.48 -19.93 33.21
CA SER A 46 -35.31 -20.69 32.26
C SER A 46 -36.82 -20.57 32.54
N GLN A 47 -37.25 -19.72 33.47
CA GLN A 47 -38.63 -19.52 33.89
C GLN A 47 -39.37 -20.78 34.37
N ARG A 48 -38.65 -21.84 34.78
CA ARG A 48 -39.25 -23.03 35.40
C ARG A 48 -39.62 -22.79 36.86
N LEU A 49 -38.87 -21.91 37.53
CA LEU A 49 -39.17 -21.41 38.86
C LEU A 49 -39.51 -19.92 38.79
N SER A 50 -40.61 -19.52 39.42
CA SER A 50 -41.00 -18.11 39.58
C SER A 50 -40.56 -17.58 40.94
N GLY A 51 -40.33 -16.27 41.04
CA GLY A 51 -40.07 -15.61 42.33
C GLY A 51 -38.64 -15.79 42.86
N ILE A 52 -37.70 -16.19 42.01
CA ILE A 52 -36.26 -16.17 42.29
C ILE A 52 -35.72 -14.78 41.94
N VAL A 53 -35.20 -14.06 42.93
CA VAL A 53 -34.69 -12.68 42.76
C VAL A 53 -33.21 -12.70 42.35
N GLY A 54 -32.40 -13.56 42.97
CA GLY A 54 -30.96 -13.67 42.72
C GLY A 54 -30.20 -14.19 43.93
N THR A 55 -28.87 -14.21 43.87
CA THR A 55 -28.02 -14.50 45.03
C THR A 55 -27.74 -13.22 45.81
N VAL A 56 -27.35 -13.34 47.08
CA VAL A 56 -26.90 -12.17 47.85
C VAL A 56 -25.71 -11.48 47.17
N ALA A 57 -24.77 -12.25 46.60
CA ALA A 57 -23.62 -11.71 45.88
C ALA A 57 -23.99 -10.83 44.67
N SER A 58 -25.03 -11.18 43.90
CA SER A 58 -25.44 -10.39 42.72
C SER A 58 -26.27 -9.15 43.07
N GLN A 59 -26.83 -9.09 44.28
CA GLN A 59 -27.76 -8.04 44.72
C GLN A 59 -27.10 -6.96 45.60
N VAL A 60 -25.84 -7.17 46.01
CA VAL A 60 -25.07 -6.24 46.84
C VAL A 60 -23.94 -5.61 46.01
N ARG A 61 -23.69 -4.31 46.26
CA ARG A 61 -22.54 -3.58 45.72
C ARG A 61 -21.64 -3.17 46.88
N VAL A 62 -20.40 -3.62 46.83
CA VAL A 62 -19.40 -3.34 47.86
C VAL A 62 -18.38 -2.34 47.30
N PRO A 63 -18.05 -1.27 48.03
CA PRO A 63 -16.97 -0.36 47.65
C PRO A 63 -15.59 -1.02 47.65
N ALA A 64 -14.68 -0.50 46.83
CA ALA A 64 -13.30 -0.98 46.74
C ALA A 64 -12.59 -0.97 48.11
N GLY A 65 -12.02 -2.11 48.50
CA GLY A 65 -11.28 -2.26 49.76
C GLY A 65 -12.11 -2.81 50.93
N LEU A 66 -13.44 -2.95 50.77
CA LEU A 66 -14.31 -3.65 51.72
C LEU A 66 -14.68 -5.06 51.28
N ASP A 67 -14.30 -5.44 50.06
CA ASP A 67 -14.67 -6.73 49.42
C ASP A 67 -14.32 -7.91 50.32
N LYS A 68 -13.08 -7.97 50.82
CA LYS A 68 -12.60 -9.05 51.69
C LYS A 68 -13.34 -9.09 53.02
N ALA A 69 -13.62 -7.95 53.63
CA ALA A 69 -14.33 -7.85 54.90
C ALA A 69 -15.78 -8.35 54.76
N ILE A 70 -16.50 -7.88 53.77
CA ILE A 70 -17.90 -8.27 53.52
C ILE A 70 -18.00 -9.72 53.05
N GLU A 71 -17.09 -10.16 52.19
CA GLU A 71 -17.00 -11.54 51.76
C GLU A 71 -16.79 -12.48 52.92
N THR A 72 -15.83 -12.18 53.79
CA THR A 72 -15.56 -13.05 54.94
C THR A 72 -16.77 -13.04 55.89
N ALA A 73 -17.36 -11.87 56.15
CA ALA A 73 -18.54 -11.72 57.01
C ALA A 73 -19.73 -12.57 56.57
N LEU A 74 -20.00 -12.59 55.26
CA LEU A 74 -21.10 -13.36 54.66
C LEU A 74 -20.73 -14.83 54.46
N GLY A 75 -19.47 -15.11 54.12
CA GLY A 75 -18.97 -16.44 53.80
C GLY A 75 -19.88 -17.17 52.81
N GLY A 76 -20.31 -18.39 53.16
CA GLY A 76 -21.25 -19.17 52.35
C GLY A 76 -22.62 -18.50 52.14
N ALA A 77 -23.00 -17.51 52.96
CA ALA A 77 -24.25 -16.78 52.80
C ALA A 77 -24.28 -15.89 51.55
N LEU A 78 -23.12 -15.58 50.94
CA LEU A 78 -23.04 -14.91 49.64
C LEU A 78 -23.82 -15.64 48.54
N GLN A 79 -23.87 -16.97 48.64
CA GLN A 79 -24.53 -17.83 47.67
C GLN A 79 -26.00 -18.09 48.00
N ASN A 80 -26.52 -17.55 49.11
CA ASN A 80 -27.92 -17.71 49.48
C ASN A 80 -28.82 -17.08 48.41
N VAL A 81 -29.91 -17.77 48.08
CA VAL A 81 -30.85 -17.34 47.04
C VAL A 81 -31.98 -16.56 47.68
N ILE A 82 -32.18 -15.32 47.24
CA ILE A 82 -33.29 -14.47 47.68
C ILE A 82 -34.53 -14.83 46.87
N THR A 83 -35.65 -15.10 47.54
CA THR A 83 -36.94 -15.41 46.92
C THR A 83 -38.01 -14.43 47.36
N SER A 84 -38.97 -14.15 46.48
CA SER A 84 -40.05 -13.20 46.77
C SER A 84 -40.95 -13.68 47.90
N ARG A 85 -41.30 -14.97 47.90
CA ARG A 85 -42.15 -15.59 48.92
C ARG A 85 -41.61 -16.93 49.42
N TRP A 86 -42.15 -17.39 50.54
CA TRP A 86 -41.92 -18.73 51.06
C TRP A 86 -42.26 -19.84 50.06
N ASP A 87 -43.38 -19.71 49.35
CA ASP A 87 -43.84 -20.73 48.40
C ASP A 87 -42.85 -20.90 47.23
N ASP A 88 -42.22 -19.80 46.80
CA ASP A 88 -41.22 -19.81 45.73
C ASP A 88 -39.93 -20.54 46.17
N ALA A 89 -39.53 -20.38 47.45
CA ALA A 89 -38.43 -21.15 48.04
C ALA A 89 -38.78 -22.65 48.21
N ALA A 90 -40.01 -22.95 48.63
CA ALA A 90 -40.47 -24.34 48.78
C ALA A 90 -40.47 -25.07 47.44
N ALA A 91 -40.95 -24.43 46.36
CA ALA A 91 -40.91 -24.98 45.01
C ALA A 91 -39.48 -25.26 44.53
N ALA A 92 -38.54 -24.35 44.81
CA ALA A 92 -37.14 -24.54 44.47
C ALA A 92 -36.49 -25.70 45.24
N ILE A 93 -36.85 -25.89 46.52
CA ILE A 93 -36.37 -27.00 47.35
C ILE A 93 -36.89 -28.35 46.83
N GLU A 94 -38.17 -28.44 46.45
CA GLU A 94 -38.73 -29.68 45.90
C GLU A 94 -38.06 -30.04 44.57
N MET A 95 -37.81 -29.07 43.69
CA MET A 95 -37.04 -29.28 42.47
C MET A 95 -35.64 -29.85 42.76
N LEU A 96 -34.91 -29.28 43.74
CA LEU A 96 -33.58 -29.75 44.12
C LEU A 96 -33.60 -31.18 44.66
N LYS A 97 -34.65 -31.57 45.41
CA LYS A 97 -34.83 -32.93 45.91
C LYS A 97 -35.12 -33.92 44.79
N GLU A 98 -36.04 -33.59 43.88
CA GLU A 98 -36.42 -34.43 42.75
C GLU A 98 -35.23 -34.70 41.82
N GLN A 99 -34.44 -33.66 41.52
CA GLN A 99 -33.31 -33.73 40.60
C GLN A 99 -31.99 -34.11 41.28
N ARG A 100 -31.99 -34.27 42.61
CA ARG A 100 -30.79 -34.55 43.44
C ARG A 100 -29.63 -33.59 43.14
N SER A 101 -29.93 -32.33 42.85
CA SER A 101 -28.96 -31.35 42.33
C SER A 101 -28.21 -30.57 43.42
N GLY A 102 -28.22 -31.07 44.66
CA GLY A 102 -27.49 -30.49 45.79
C GLY A 102 -28.37 -29.68 46.76
N ARG A 103 -27.74 -28.80 47.55
CA ARG A 103 -28.40 -27.99 48.59
C ARG A 103 -28.20 -26.50 48.33
N ALA A 104 -29.22 -25.71 48.65
CA ALA A 104 -29.17 -24.26 48.63
C ALA A 104 -29.92 -23.71 49.85
N THR A 105 -29.52 -22.53 50.31
CA THR A 105 -30.19 -21.78 51.38
C THR A 105 -30.98 -20.65 50.76
N PHE A 106 -32.23 -20.49 51.19
CA PHE A 106 -33.16 -19.50 50.62
C PHE A 106 -33.52 -18.42 51.65
N LEU A 107 -33.71 -17.19 51.16
CA LEU A 107 -34.10 -16.02 51.95
C LEU A 107 -35.45 -15.48 51.43
N PRO A 108 -36.58 -15.99 51.94
CA PRO A 108 -37.91 -15.59 51.49
C PRO A 108 -38.32 -14.24 52.10
N LEU A 109 -38.37 -13.20 51.27
CA LEU A 109 -38.57 -11.80 51.69
C LEU A 109 -39.83 -11.56 52.52
N ASP A 110 -40.90 -12.34 52.30
CA ASP A 110 -42.17 -12.24 53.02
C ASP A 110 -42.14 -12.78 54.46
N ARG A 111 -41.12 -13.58 54.82
CA ARG A 111 -41.02 -14.27 56.13
C ARG A 111 -39.72 -14.01 56.88
N LEU A 112 -38.81 -13.20 56.34
CA LEU A 112 -37.57 -12.85 57.02
C LEU A 112 -37.84 -12.06 58.30
N ASN A 113 -37.24 -12.51 59.41
CA ASN A 113 -37.28 -11.81 60.69
C ASN A 113 -36.00 -11.00 60.88
N VAL A 114 -36.01 -9.75 60.42
CA VAL A 114 -34.86 -8.85 60.50
C VAL A 114 -34.61 -8.44 61.94
N GLN A 115 -33.44 -8.80 62.46
CA GLN A 115 -33.00 -8.33 63.77
C GLN A 115 -32.56 -6.86 63.70
N PRO A 116 -32.88 -6.03 64.72
CA PRO A 116 -32.45 -4.62 64.73
C PRO A 116 -30.92 -4.50 64.87
N ALA A 117 -30.39 -3.38 64.38
CA ALA A 117 -28.99 -3.05 64.49
C ALA A 117 -28.57 -2.97 65.96
N ILE A 118 -27.38 -3.47 66.29
CA ILE A 118 -26.79 -3.24 67.61
C ILE A 118 -26.11 -1.88 67.55
N ALA A 119 -26.57 -0.93 68.37
CA ALA A 119 -25.93 0.38 68.46
C ALA A 119 -24.49 0.24 68.95
N ALA A 120 -23.54 0.78 68.19
CA ALA A 120 -22.12 0.72 68.53
C ALA A 120 -21.63 1.98 69.25
N PRO A 121 -20.57 1.84 70.07
CA PRO A 121 -19.81 2.98 70.57
C PRO A 121 -19.08 3.69 69.43
N GLN A 122 -19.04 5.03 69.47
CA GLN A 122 -18.14 5.78 68.59
C GLN A 122 -16.70 5.60 69.06
N ARG A 123 -15.96 4.70 68.40
CA ARG A 123 -14.56 4.38 68.69
C ARG A 123 -13.73 4.48 67.42
N ARG A 124 -12.51 4.98 67.58
CA ARG A 124 -11.49 5.02 66.51
C ARG A 124 -11.09 3.59 66.10
N GLY A 125 -11.06 3.33 64.79
CA GLY A 125 -10.78 2.00 64.22
C GLY A 125 -12.02 1.14 63.95
N LEU A 126 -13.23 1.63 64.28
CA LEU A 126 -14.50 1.02 63.88
C LEU A 126 -15.10 1.84 62.73
N LEU A 127 -15.18 1.25 61.54
CA LEU A 127 -15.60 1.95 60.32
C LEU A 127 -17.12 2.16 60.26
N GLY A 128 -17.90 1.16 60.68
CA GLY A 128 -19.36 1.25 60.66
C GLY A 128 -20.04 -0.12 60.65
N ASN A 129 -21.38 -0.10 60.63
CA ASN A 129 -22.18 -1.30 60.40
C ASN A 129 -22.03 -1.72 58.93
N ALA A 130 -21.87 -3.02 58.68
CA ALA A 130 -21.67 -3.54 57.33
C ALA A 130 -22.82 -3.18 56.38
N VAL A 131 -24.07 -3.11 56.86
CA VAL A 131 -25.25 -2.68 56.06
C VAL A 131 -25.10 -1.25 55.53
N ASP A 132 -24.55 -0.34 56.33
CA ASP A 132 -24.44 1.08 56.00
C ASP A 132 -23.26 1.38 55.06
N LEU A 133 -22.35 0.42 54.89
CA LEU A 133 -21.13 0.54 54.10
C LEU A 133 -21.26 -0.05 52.68
N ILE A 134 -22.40 -0.65 52.35
CA ILE A 134 -22.68 -1.28 51.05
C ILE A 134 -23.92 -0.66 50.40
N GLU A 135 -24.04 -0.80 49.08
CA GLU A 135 -25.23 -0.39 48.34
C GLU A 135 -26.02 -1.63 47.91
N TYR A 136 -27.35 -1.57 47.97
CA TYR A 136 -28.24 -2.65 47.54
C TYR A 136 -29.60 -2.09 47.10
N GLU A 137 -30.37 -2.86 46.34
CA GLU A 137 -31.70 -2.43 45.90
C GLU A 137 -32.72 -2.50 47.05
N PRO A 138 -33.67 -1.54 47.15
CA PRO A 138 -34.69 -1.55 48.20
C PRO A 138 -35.52 -2.84 48.26
N ALA A 139 -35.67 -3.53 47.13
CA ALA A 139 -36.41 -4.79 47.04
C ALA A 139 -35.78 -5.94 47.85
N VAL A 140 -34.47 -5.90 48.10
CA VAL A 140 -33.72 -6.95 48.82
C VAL A 140 -33.31 -6.53 50.23
N GLU A 141 -33.76 -5.36 50.69
CA GLU A 141 -33.35 -4.75 51.96
C GLU A 141 -33.48 -5.70 53.15
N ALA A 142 -34.61 -6.40 53.28
CA ALA A 142 -34.85 -7.35 54.37
C ALA A 142 -33.84 -8.52 54.38
N ALA A 143 -33.39 -8.98 53.22
CA ALA A 143 -32.39 -10.05 53.11
C ALA A 143 -31.00 -9.56 53.49
N VAL A 144 -30.61 -8.39 53.00
CA VAL A 144 -29.29 -7.80 53.30
C VAL A 144 -29.19 -7.42 54.77
N GLN A 145 -30.21 -6.76 55.33
CA GLN A 145 -30.26 -6.42 56.75
C GLN A 145 -30.21 -7.67 57.62
N GLN A 146 -30.93 -8.73 57.26
CA GLN A 146 -30.89 -9.94 58.08
C GLN A 146 -29.49 -10.56 58.19
N LEU A 147 -28.66 -10.43 57.16
CA LEU A 147 -27.31 -10.98 57.16
C LEU A 147 -26.27 -10.04 57.78
N LEU A 148 -26.38 -8.73 57.54
CA LEU A 148 -25.32 -7.78 57.82
C LEU A 148 -25.63 -6.79 58.96
N ASN A 149 -26.88 -6.66 59.41
CA ASN A 149 -27.25 -5.64 60.42
C ASN A 149 -26.62 -5.88 61.81
N ARG A 150 -26.09 -7.08 62.05
CA ARG A 150 -25.33 -7.46 63.25
C ARG A 150 -23.83 -7.60 62.99
N VAL A 151 -23.36 -7.15 61.83
CA VAL A 151 -21.95 -7.20 61.42
C VAL A 151 -21.39 -5.79 61.43
N TRP A 152 -20.23 -5.61 62.06
CA TRP A 152 -19.53 -4.34 62.15
C TRP A 152 -18.12 -4.48 61.58
N VAL A 153 -17.70 -3.50 60.79
CA VAL A 153 -16.40 -3.51 60.13
C VAL A 153 -15.40 -2.66 60.92
N ALA A 154 -14.24 -3.23 61.23
CA ALA A 154 -13.12 -2.57 61.91
C ALA A 154 -11.89 -2.51 60.98
N GLU A 155 -10.95 -1.62 61.28
CA GLU A 155 -9.70 -1.47 60.52
C GLU A 155 -8.81 -2.71 60.69
N ASP A 156 -8.57 -3.13 61.93
CA ASP A 156 -7.66 -4.23 62.27
C ASP A 156 -8.16 -5.06 63.48
N LEU A 157 -7.48 -6.18 63.76
CA LEU A 157 -7.85 -7.10 64.83
C LEU A 157 -7.76 -6.46 66.24
N PRO A 158 -6.75 -5.62 66.58
CA PRO A 158 -6.73 -4.86 67.81
C PRO A 158 -7.93 -3.92 67.98
N ALA A 159 -8.31 -3.18 66.94
CA ALA A 159 -9.47 -2.29 66.94
C ALA A 159 -10.77 -3.09 67.11
N ALA A 160 -10.91 -4.24 66.44
CA ALA A 160 -12.03 -5.15 66.61
C ALA A 160 -12.11 -5.69 68.05
N ARG A 161 -11.00 -6.14 68.63
CA ARG A 161 -10.97 -6.65 70.01
C ARG A 161 -11.37 -5.57 71.01
N ALA A 162 -10.84 -4.36 70.83
CA ALA A 162 -11.19 -3.23 71.66
C ALA A 162 -12.70 -2.96 71.52
N ALA A 163 -13.22 -2.77 70.30
CA ALA A 163 -14.63 -2.49 70.06
C ALA A 163 -15.55 -3.52 70.76
N LEU A 164 -15.18 -4.81 70.74
CA LEU A 164 -15.91 -5.87 71.44
C LEU A 164 -16.04 -5.65 72.95
N ASP A 165 -15.02 -5.11 73.63
CA ASP A 165 -15.07 -4.82 75.06
C ASP A 165 -16.05 -3.68 75.40
N ASP A 166 -16.23 -2.73 74.48
CA ASP A 166 -17.14 -1.60 74.67
C ASP A 166 -18.62 -1.96 74.41
N PHE A 167 -18.91 -3.02 73.66
CA PHE A 167 -20.28 -3.49 73.43
C PHE A 167 -20.98 -4.05 74.70
N GLY A 168 -20.27 -4.13 75.84
CA GLY A 168 -20.84 -4.45 77.15
C GLY A 168 -21.41 -5.88 77.29
N GLY A 169 -22.09 -6.16 78.41
CA GLY A 169 -22.68 -7.47 78.74
C GLY A 169 -23.99 -7.82 78.03
N GLY A 170 -24.34 -7.08 76.97
CA GLY A 170 -25.55 -7.28 76.17
C GLY A 170 -25.33 -8.20 74.96
N ALA A 171 -26.22 -8.11 73.96
CA ALA A 171 -26.08 -8.86 72.73
C ALA A 171 -24.90 -8.31 71.89
N ARG A 172 -23.89 -9.15 71.65
CA ARG A 172 -22.68 -8.77 70.91
C ARG A 172 -22.87 -8.88 69.39
N PRO A 173 -22.29 -7.96 68.60
CA PRO A 173 -22.24 -8.09 67.14
C PRO A 173 -21.15 -9.06 66.70
N THR A 174 -21.19 -9.44 65.42
CA THR A 174 -20.04 -9.99 64.70
C THR A 174 -19.14 -8.83 64.29
N LEU A 175 -17.85 -8.91 64.55
CA LEU A 175 -16.87 -7.91 64.10
C LEU A 175 -15.98 -8.51 63.02
N VAL A 176 -15.74 -7.76 61.95
CA VAL A 176 -14.88 -8.19 60.83
C VAL A 176 -13.88 -7.10 60.50
N THR A 177 -12.62 -7.46 60.29
CA THR A 177 -11.56 -6.52 59.92
C THR A 177 -11.47 -6.34 58.40
N LEU A 178 -10.76 -5.32 57.92
CA LEU A 178 -10.46 -5.16 56.49
C LEU A 178 -9.68 -6.35 55.91
N ASP A 179 -8.83 -6.97 56.72
CA ASP A 179 -8.03 -8.14 56.35
C ASP A 179 -8.79 -9.46 56.42
N GLY A 180 -10.06 -9.46 56.85
CA GLY A 180 -10.93 -10.64 56.84
C GLY A 180 -10.85 -11.52 58.09
N GLU A 181 -10.36 -11.02 59.22
CA GLU A 181 -10.54 -11.70 60.50
C GLU A 181 -11.95 -11.46 61.06
N ILE A 182 -12.58 -12.49 61.60
CA ILE A 182 -13.95 -12.45 62.16
C ILE A 182 -13.94 -12.78 63.63
N ILE A 183 -14.64 -11.97 64.42
CA ILE A 183 -14.98 -12.25 65.81
C ILE A 183 -16.49 -12.44 65.92
N ARG A 184 -16.94 -13.66 66.22
CA ARG A 184 -18.37 -13.97 66.39
C ARG A 184 -18.88 -13.53 67.76
N PRO A 185 -20.21 -13.33 67.94
CA PRO A 185 -20.81 -12.93 69.21
C PRO A 185 -20.45 -13.83 70.41
N GLY A 186 -20.24 -15.12 70.16
CA GLY A 186 -19.81 -16.12 71.16
C GLY A 186 -18.32 -16.04 71.56
N GLY A 187 -17.56 -15.09 71.00
CA GLY A 187 -16.13 -14.93 71.27
C GLY A 187 -15.20 -15.81 70.41
N ALA A 188 -15.76 -16.62 69.51
CA ALA A 188 -14.96 -17.37 68.55
C ALA A 188 -14.29 -16.42 67.55
N VAL A 189 -12.98 -16.55 67.38
CA VAL A 189 -12.18 -15.78 66.43
C VAL A 189 -11.79 -16.70 65.28
N THR A 190 -11.95 -16.23 64.04
CA THR A 190 -11.56 -16.94 62.82
C THR A 190 -10.68 -15.99 62.01
N GLY A 191 -9.51 -16.43 61.60
CA GLY A 191 -8.57 -15.64 60.81
C GLY A 191 -7.52 -16.56 60.19
N GLY A 192 -6.83 -16.06 59.17
CA GLY A 192 -5.88 -16.83 58.38
C GLY A 192 -5.90 -16.38 56.92
N ASN A 193 -5.05 -17.00 56.11
CA ASN A 193 -5.03 -16.77 54.66
C ASN A 193 -5.65 -17.98 53.96
N GLU A 194 -6.83 -17.82 53.35
CA GLU A 194 -7.35 -18.82 52.43
C GLU A 194 -6.47 -18.81 51.17
N GLY A 195 -5.58 -19.80 51.06
CA GLY A 195 -4.70 -19.93 49.89
C GLY A 195 -5.53 -19.98 48.60
N GLY A 196 -5.28 -19.02 47.70
CA GLY A 196 -5.65 -19.11 46.28
C GLY A 196 -6.99 -18.53 45.83
N ARG A 197 -7.71 -17.72 46.64
CA ARG A 197 -9.01 -17.13 46.24
C ARG A 197 -9.08 -15.60 46.18
N GLY A 198 -7.96 -14.91 46.35
CA GLY A 198 -7.93 -13.44 46.44
C GLY A 198 -8.45 -12.68 45.22
N ASP A 199 -8.21 -13.19 44.01
CA ASP A 199 -8.62 -12.55 42.74
C ASP A 199 -9.89 -13.15 42.11
N ASP A 200 -10.46 -14.17 42.75
CA ASP A 200 -11.54 -14.99 42.17
C ASP A 200 -12.81 -15.01 43.03
N SER A 201 -12.94 -14.04 43.93
CA SER A 201 -14.12 -13.89 44.77
C SER A 201 -15.36 -13.54 43.95
N LEU A 202 -16.51 -14.06 44.37
CA LEU A 202 -17.78 -13.82 43.69
C LEU A 202 -18.13 -12.32 43.66
N LEU A 203 -17.76 -11.57 44.70
CA LEU A 203 -17.98 -10.12 44.76
C LEU A 203 -17.03 -9.34 43.85
N ALA A 204 -15.75 -9.70 43.77
CA ALA A 204 -14.81 -9.06 42.85
C ALA A 204 -15.21 -9.25 41.39
N ARG A 205 -15.65 -10.47 41.02
CA ARG A 205 -16.17 -10.78 39.67
C ARG A 205 -17.41 -9.95 39.30
N GLU A 206 -18.39 -9.85 40.21
CA GLU A 206 -19.61 -9.06 39.98
C GLU A 206 -19.32 -7.55 39.86
N ARG A 207 -18.33 -7.06 40.59
CA ARG A 207 -17.86 -5.68 40.46
C ARG A 207 -17.13 -5.45 39.13
N GLU A 208 -16.19 -6.33 38.76
CA GLU A 208 -15.47 -6.26 37.48
C GLU A 208 -16.46 -6.25 36.31
N LEU A 209 -17.46 -7.14 36.34
CA LEU A 209 -18.51 -7.19 35.32
C LEU A 209 -19.33 -5.89 35.20
N ARG A 210 -19.49 -5.16 36.31
CA ARG A 210 -20.20 -3.87 36.33
C ARG A 210 -19.36 -2.71 35.81
N GLU A 211 -18.04 -2.76 36.02
CA GLU A 211 -17.10 -1.73 35.58
C GLU A 211 -16.67 -1.89 34.11
N LEU A 212 -16.57 -3.14 33.62
CA LEU A 212 -16.14 -3.47 32.25
C LEU A 212 -16.91 -2.74 31.13
N PRO A 213 -18.25 -2.59 31.16
CA PRO A 213 -18.97 -1.85 30.11
C PRO A 213 -18.51 -0.40 29.95
N ALA A 214 -18.20 0.29 31.04
CA ALA A 214 -17.69 1.66 31.01
C ALA A 214 -16.27 1.70 30.44
N GLN A 215 -15.43 0.74 30.82
CA GLN A 215 -14.07 0.60 30.29
C GLN A 215 -14.06 0.27 28.79
N ILE A 216 -14.94 -0.63 28.34
CA ILE A 216 -15.12 -0.98 26.91
C ILE A 216 -15.60 0.24 26.12
N SER A 217 -16.55 1.01 26.65
CA SER A 217 -17.01 2.24 25.99
C SER A 217 -15.90 3.28 25.84
N ALA A 218 -15.07 3.47 26.86
CA ALA A 218 -13.92 4.36 26.80
C ALA A 218 -12.86 3.88 25.79
N ALA A 219 -12.50 2.60 25.83
CA ALA A 219 -11.55 1.98 24.91
C ALA A 219 -12.05 2.01 23.47
N SER A 220 -13.34 1.76 23.23
CA SER A 220 -13.96 1.85 21.91
C SER A 220 -13.93 3.28 21.35
N GLY A 221 -14.20 4.29 22.18
CA GLY A 221 -14.08 5.69 21.79
C GLY A 221 -12.64 6.13 21.52
N GLU A 222 -11.65 5.52 22.16
CA GLU A 222 -10.23 5.75 21.86
C GLU A 222 -9.80 5.07 20.55
N ALA A 223 -10.15 3.80 20.36
CA ALA A 223 -9.93 3.05 19.13
C ALA A 223 -10.55 3.76 17.91
N GLY A 224 -11.79 4.24 18.03
CA GLY A 224 -12.47 5.01 16.98
C GLY A 224 -11.72 6.30 16.61
N ARG A 225 -11.26 7.08 17.60
CA ARG A 225 -10.48 8.30 17.35
C ARG A 225 -9.14 8.02 16.66
N LYS A 226 -8.45 6.95 17.05
CA LYS A 226 -7.20 6.52 16.41
C LYS A 226 -7.45 6.01 14.99
N ALA A 227 -8.54 5.30 14.75
CA ALA A 227 -8.94 4.84 13.42
C ALA A 227 -9.25 6.02 12.48
N GLU A 228 -10.00 7.02 12.94
CA GLU A 228 -10.29 8.25 12.18
C GLU A 228 -9.01 9.01 11.84
N ALA A 229 -8.09 9.15 12.80
CA ALA A 229 -6.80 9.81 12.57
C ALA A 229 -5.95 9.07 11.52
N CYS A 230 -5.89 7.74 11.58
CA CYS A 230 -5.23 6.93 10.55
C CYS A 230 -5.86 7.12 9.18
N ALA A 231 -7.19 7.02 9.09
CA ALA A 231 -7.92 7.16 7.82
C ALA A 231 -7.70 8.54 7.18
N ALA A 232 -7.69 9.61 7.98
CA ALA A 232 -7.38 10.96 7.51
C ALA A 232 -5.95 11.04 6.94
N LEU A 233 -4.98 10.47 7.65
CA LEU A 233 -3.58 10.46 7.21
C LEU A 233 -3.39 9.66 5.92
N THR A 234 -4.04 8.50 5.80
CA THR A 234 -4.04 7.68 4.57
C THR A 234 -4.64 8.45 3.39
N ALA A 235 -5.76 9.15 3.61
CA ALA A 235 -6.38 9.97 2.58
C ALA A 235 -5.48 11.13 2.11
N ASP A 236 -4.74 11.75 3.04
CA ASP A 236 -3.77 12.80 2.72
C ASP A 236 -2.57 12.25 1.92
N ILE A 237 -2.07 11.06 2.27
CA ILE A 237 -1.00 10.38 1.51
C ILE A 237 -1.45 10.08 0.08
N GLU A 238 -2.64 9.49 -0.09
CA GLU A 238 -3.18 9.18 -1.42
C GLU A 238 -3.42 10.44 -2.25
N ARG A 239 -3.86 11.53 -1.62
CA ARG A 239 -3.98 12.83 -2.29
C ARG A 239 -2.62 13.36 -2.76
N GLN A 240 -1.59 13.32 -1.90
CA GLN A 240 -0.23 13.77 -2.25
C GLN A 240 0.37 12.89 -3.36
N ARG A 241 0.15 11.57 -3.33
CA ARG A 241 0.52 10.66 -4.41
C ARG A 241 -0.11 11.05 -5.74
N LEU A 242 -1.43 11.26 -5.76
CA LEU A 242 -2.15 11.67 -6.97
C LEU A 242 -1.68 13.03 -7.51
N GLU A 243 -1.44 14.00 -6.63
CA GLU A 243 -0.88 15.31 -7.00
C GLU A 243 0.52 15.17 -7.61
N THR A 244 1.37 14.30 -7.05
CA THR A 244 2.73 14.04 -7.54
C THR A 244 2.69 13.36 -8.92
N THR A 245 1.85 12.33 -9.11
CA THR A 245 1.67 11.67 -10.41
C THR A 245 1.17 12.64 -11.48
N ARG A 246 0.22 13.54 -11.15
CA ARG A 246 -0.23 14.58 -12.10
C ARG A 246 0.89 15.55 -12.48
N GLN A 247 1.72 15.94 -11.53
CA GLN A 247 2.87 16.81 -11.80
C GLN A 247 3.91 16.12 -12.67
N GLN A 248 4.18 14.83 -12.45
CA GLN A 248 5.07 14.02 -13.29
C GLN A 248 4.54 13.88 -14.72
N GLN A 249 3.24 13.62 -14.90
CA GLN A 249 2.63 13.57 -16.23
C GLN A 249 2.77 14.92 -16.97
N THR A 250 2.51 16.02 -16.26
CA THR A 250 2.67 17.38 -16.81
C THR A 250 4.12 17.64 -17.19
N LEU A 251 5.08 17.24 -16.35
CA LEU A 251 6.51 17.35 -16.65
C LEU A 251 6.89 16.54 -17.90
N ALA A 252 6.41 15.31 -18.02
CA ALA A 252 6.68 14.45 -19.18
C ALA A 252 6.12 15.07 -20.48
N ASP A 253 4.92 15.64 -20.44
CA ASP A 253 4.32 16.34 -21.57
C ASP A 253 5.12 17.60 -21.97
N LEU A 254 5.56 18.40 -20.99
CA LEU A 254 6.39 19.57 -21.24
C LEU A 254 7.76 19.20 -21.83
N VAL A 255 8.42 18.16 -21.29
CA VAL A 255 9.69 17.64 -21.83
C VAL A 255 9.52 17.14 -23.27
N ARG A 256 8.38 16.51 -23.59
CA ARG A 256 8.08 16.11 -24.97
C ARG A 256 7.90 17.33 -25.89
N GLN A 257 7.19 18.36 -25.43
CA GLN A 257 6.99 19.60 -26.19
C GLN A 257 8.31 20.35 -26.42
N ASP A 258 9.16 20.44 -25.40
CA ASP A 258 10.49 21.02 -25.47
C ASP A 258 11.36 20.33 -26.54
N ARG A 259 11.41 18.98 -26.52
CA ARG A 259 12.13 18.20 -27.55
C ARG A 259 11.60 18.46 -28.96
N LEU A 260 10.28 18.54 -29.13
CA LEU A 260 9.67 18.87 -30.43
C LEU A 260 10.08 20.26 -30.91
N LEU A 261 10.07 21.27 -30.03
CA LEU A 261 10.50 22.62 -30.38
C LEU A 261 11.99 22.68 -30.72
N ARG A 262 12.86 22.01 -29.94
CA ARG A 262 14.29 21.91 -30.23
C ARG A 262 14.55 21.32 -31.61
N THR A 263 13.89 20.21 -31.96
CA THR A 263 14.03 19.60 -33.29
C THR A 263 13.51 20.51 -34.42
N GLN A 264 12.41 21.25 -34.20
CA GLN A 264 11.91 22.24 -35.17
C GLN A 264 12.87 23.40 -35.36
N ILE A 265 13.46 23.92 -34.27
CA ILE A 265 14.46 24.99 -34.30
C ILE A 265 15.69 24.53 -35.08
N GLU A 266 16.18 23.31 -34.83
CA GLU A 266 17.31 22.75 -35.56
C GLU A 266 17.03 22.60 -37.06
N ASP A 267 15.85 22.12 -37.46
CA ASP A 267 15.50 22.01 -38.87
C ASP A 267 15.43 23.38 -39.55
N LEU A 268 14.79 24.36 -38.91
CA LEU A 268 14.75 25.73 -39.42
C LEU A 268 16.14 26.37 -39.51
N ARG A 269 17.02 26.13 -38.53
CA ARG A 269 18.42 26.59 -38.60
C ARG A 269 19.15 25.98 -39.79
N ARG A 270 18.97 24.68 -40.07
CA ARG A 270 19.52 24.04 -41.27
C ARG A 270 18.96 24.65 -42.56
N GLN A 271 17.68 25.02 -42.59
CA GLN A 271 17.07 25.70 -43.74
C GLN A 271 17.66 27.10 -43.95
N VAL A 272 17.85 27.87 -42.87
CA VAL A 272 18.54 29.17 -42.89
C VAL A 272 19.96 29.02 -43.45
N ASP A 273 20.73 28.06 -42.93
CA ASP A 273 22.11 27.83 -43.38
C ASP A 273 22.16 27.48 -44.88
N ARG A 274 21.26 26.60 -45.36
CA ARG A 274 21.14 26.27 -46.79
C ARG A 274 20.81 27.51 -47.61
N GLY A 275 19.88 28.35 -47.15
CA GLY A 275 19.54 29.62 -47.79
C GLY A 275 20.74 30.56 -47.90
N VAL A 276 21.51 30.71 -46.81
CA VAL A 276 22.73 31.54 -46.77
C VAL A 276 23.78 31.02 -47.75
N GLN A 277 24.02 29.71 -47.81
CA GLN A 277 24.96 29.12 -48.77
C GLN A 277 24.49 29.31 -50.22
N ALA A 278 23.20 29.11 -50.50
CA ALA A 278 22.62 29.34 -51.82
C ALA A 278 22.77 30.80 -52.25
N ARG A 279 22.51 31.75 -51.33
CA ARG A 279 22.69 33.18 -51.57
C ARG A 279 24.14 33.54 -51.86
N ARG A 280 25.10 33.00 -51.10
CA ARG A 280 26.54 33.19 -51.33
C ARG A 280 26.97 32.68 -52.70
N TRP A 281 26.60 31.44 -53.04
CA TRP A 281 26.92 30.85 -54.33
C TRP A 281 26.35 31.68 -55.49
N ARG A 282 25.12 32.18 -55.36
CA ARG A 282 24.53 33.07 -56.37
C ARG A 282 25.27 34.40 -56.50
N SER A 283 25.74 34.97 -55.39
CA SER A 283 26.55 36.19 -55.39
C SER A 283 27.86 35.99 -56.15
N GLU A 284 28.57 34.89 -55.90
CA GLU A 284 29.79 34.53 -56.63
C GLU A 284 29.54 34.35 -58.14
N GLN A 285 28.38 33.79 -58.52
CA GLN A 285 28.00 33.68 -59.93
C GLN A 285 27.75 35.04 -60.59
N ILE A 286 27.17 36.01 -59.85
CA ILE A 286 27.00 37.38 -60.36
C ILE A 286 28.37 38.02 -60.58
N GLU A 287 29.30 37.90 -59.64
CA GLU A 287 30.65 38.45 -59.78
C GLU A 287 31.38 37.93 -61.04
N LEU A 288 31.22 36.63 -61.35
CA LEU A 288 31.76 36.05 -62.58
C LEU A 288 31.10 36.64 -63.84
N THR A 289 29.77 36.74 -63.85
CA THR A 289 29.01 37.29 -64.98
C THR A 289 29.29 38.79 -65.18
N GLU A 290 29.48 39.55 -64.10
CA GLU A 290 29.90 40.96 -64.16
C GLU A 290 31.31 41.11 -64.74
N ALA A 291 32.23 40.20 -64.43
CA ALA A 291 33.56 40.20 -65.04
C ALA A 291 33.47 39.94 -66.56
N GLU A 292 32.64 38.99 -67.00
CA GLU A 292 32.36 38.77 -68.42
C GLU A 292 31.74 40.01 -69.09
N GLN A 293 30.80 40.67 -68.43
CA GLN A 293 30.20 41.92 -68.91
C GLN A 293 31.25 43.00 -69.15
N ARG A 294 32.17 43.22 -68.19
CA ARG A 294 33.27 44.20 -68.35
C ARG A 294 34.14 43.91 -69.56
N THR A 295 34.46 42.64 -69.83
CA THR A 295 35.24 42.28 -71.04
C THR A 295 34.50 42.56 -72.34
N LEU A 296 33.17 42.43 -72.33
CA LEU A 296 32.33 42.72 -73.49
C LEU A 296 32.14 44.22 -73.68
N ASP A 297 32.03 44.99 -72.60
CA ASP A 297 31.98 46.47 -72.63
C ASP A 297 33.28 47.03 -73.24
N GLU A 298 34.44 46.50 -72.84
CA GLU A 298 35.74 46.86 -73.44
C GLU A 298 35.80 46.51 -74.93
N ARG A 299 35.25 45.35 -75.33
CA ARG A 299 35.19 44.93 -76.73
C ARG A 299 34.26 45.80 -77.57
N GLU A 300 33.11 46.18 -77.01
CA GLU A 300 32.15 47.08 -77.65
C GLU A 300 32.80 48.45 -77.87
N ALA A 301 33.48 49.01 -76.86
CA ALA A 301 34.20 50.27 -76.98
C ALA A 301 35.28 50.23 -78.08
N SER A 302 36.02 49.11 -78.17
CA SER A 302 36.99 48.89 -79.26
C SER A 302 36.33 48.85 -80.64
N LEU A 303 35.21 48.13 -80.77
CA LEU A 303 34.48 48.01 -82.04
C LEU A 303 33.87 49.34 -82.49
N LEU A 304 33.36 50.16 -81.55
CA LEU A 304 32.88 51.51 -81.85
C LEU A 304 34.00 52.39 -82.40
N GLY A 305 35.21 52.31 -81.82
CA GLY A 305 36.39 53.00 -82.36
C GLY A 305 36.81 52.50 -83.75
N GLU A 306 36.72 51.18 -84.01
CA GLU A 306 36.96 50.59 -85.33
C GLU A 306 35.91 51.03 -86.36
N ILE A 307 34.63 51.16 -85.95
CA ILE A 307 33.55 51.68 -86.79
C ILE A 307 33.81 53.13 -87.16
N ASP A 308 34.17 54.00 -86.22
CA ASP A 308 34.49 55.41 -86.50
C ASP A 308 35.64 55.54 -87.51
N ALA A 309 36.69 54.72 -87.35
CA ALA A 309 37.79 54.67 -88.30
C ALA A 309 37.36 54.16 -89.68
N ALA A 310 36.53 53.11 -89.74
CA ALA A 310 35.99 52.56 -90.98
C ALA A 310 35.05 53.54 -91.70
N GLN A 311 34.25 54.33 -90.97
CA GLN A 311 33.41 55.39 -91.51
C GLN A 311 34.26 56.51 -92.13
N ALA A 312 35.33 56.94 -91.45
CA ALA A 312 36.26 57.92 -92.01
C ALA A 312 36.97 57.41 -93.27
N ALA A 313 37.35 56.13 -93.30
CA ALA A 313 37.95 55.49 -94.47
C ALA A 313 36.97 55.36 -95.65
N GLU A 314 35.71 55.02 -95.38
CA GLU A 314 34.65 54.95 -96.39
C GLU A 314 34.35 56.34 -96.98
N ALA A 315 34.25 57.38 -96.13
CA ALA A 315 34.06 58.76 -96.57
C ALA A 315 35.21 59.25 -97.48
N THR A 316 36.46 59.03 -97.07
CA THR A 316 37.64 59.41 -97.88
C THR A 316 37.73 58.62 -99.19
N ALA A 317 37.40 57.33 -99.19
CA ALA A 317 37.32 56.53 -100.41
C ALA A 317 36.19 57.02 -101.35
N GLY A 318 35.04 57.42 -100.80
CA GLY A 318 33.92 58.02 -101.51
C GLY A 318 34.28 59.37 -102.16
N GLU A 319 34.94 60.27 -101.42
CA GLU A 319 35.43 61.54 -101.97
C GLU A 319 36.43 61.33 -103.12
N ALA A 320 37.37 60.39 -102.96
CA ALA A 320 38.33 60.04 -104.01
C ALA A 320 37.64 59.45 -105.25
N LEU A 321 36.57 58.66 -105.05
CA LEU A 321 35.74 58.11 -106.11
C LEU A 321 35.01 59.21 -106.89
N GLU A 322 34.41 60.16 -106.21
CA GLU A 322 33.73 61.30 -106.85
C GLU A 322 34.71 62.16 -107.65
N ALA A 323 35.87 62.46 -107.07
CA ALA A 323 36.91 63.24 -107.72
C ALA A 323 37.45 62.56 -109.00
N ILE A 324 37.67 61.24 -108.97
CA ILE A 324 38.10 60.50 -110.17
C ILE A 324 36.94 60.39 -111.19
N GLY A 325 35.71 60.20 -110.72
CA GLY A 325 34.51 60.14 -111.56
C GLY A 325 34.30 61.44 -112.36
N ALA A 326 34.45 62.59 -111.71
CA ALA A 326 34.40 63.90 -112.35
C ALA A 326 35.50 64.07 -113.43
N ARG A 327 36.71 63.57 -113.15
CA ARG A 327 37.83 63.60 -114.12
C ARG A 327 37.61 62.67 -115.32
N VAL A 328 37.06 61.48 -115.10
CA VAL A 328 36.71 60.52 -116.16
C VAL A 328 35.64 61.11 -117.08
N ALA A 329 34.59 61.72 -116.51
CA ALA A 329 33.50 62.35 -117.26
C ALA A 329 33.97 63.53 -118.14
N ALA A 330 35.05 64.22 -117.75
CA ALA A 330 35.62 65.33 -118.50
C ALA A 330 36.62 64.92 -119.61
N ALA A 331 37.31 63.77 -119.48
CA ALA A 331 38.48 63.45 -120.30
C ALA A 331 38.41 62.13 -121.11
N GLY A 332 37.49 61.20 -120.80
CA GLY A 332 37.20 60.03 -121.65
C GLY A 332 38.35 59.06 -121.95
N ALA A 333 39.37 58.97 -121.09
CA ALA A 333 40.56 58.14 -121.33
C ALA A 333 40.46 56.74 -120.69
N ASP A 334 40.85 55.68 -121.41
CA ASP A 334 40.84 54.28 -120.94
C ASP A 334 41.64 54.05 -119.64
N ALA A 335 42.75 54.76 -119.45
CA ALA A 335 43.55 54.69 -118.23
C ALA A 335 42.79 55.23 -116.99
N LEU A 336 41.89 56.19 -117.17
CA LEU A 336 41.05 56.73 -116.09
C LEU A 336 39.89 55.80 -115.74
N LEU A 337 39.41 54.99 -116.68
CA LEU A 337 38.39 53.95 -116.42
C LEU A 337 38.95 52.83 -115.52
N GLN A 338 40.21 52.43 -115.71
CA GLN A 338 40.87 51.45 -114.84
C GLN A 338 41.08 51.98 -113.42
N GLU A 339 41.51 53.23 -113.27
CA GLU A 339 41.65 53.87 -111.95
C GLU A 339 40.28 54.04 -111.25
N LEU A 340 39.23 54.38 -112.01
CA LEU A 340 37.85 54.41 -111.48
C LEU A 340 37.38 53.03 -110.99
N ALA A 341 37.69 51.96 -111.71
CA ALA A 341 37.37 50.60 -111.29
C ALA A 341 38.10 50.22 -109.99
N ASN A 342 39.39 50.55 -109.87
CA ASN A 342 40.17 50.33 -108.65
C ASN A 342 39.61 51.13 -107.46
N ARG A 343 39.24 52.40 -107.67
CA ARG A 343 38.63 53.24 -106.63
C ARG A 343 37.23 52.75 -106.24
N ARG A 344 36.44 52.23 -107.19
CA ARG A 344 35.15 51.56 -106.90
C ARG A 344 35.34 50.32 -106.04
N ALA A 345 36.33 49.49 -106.36
CA ALA A 345 36.65 48.32 -105.56
C ALA A 345 37.07 48.70 -104.13
N ALA A 346 37.93 49.70 -103.98
CA ALA A 346 38.37 50.21 -102.68
C ALA A 346 37.21 50.80 -101.84
N ALA A 347 36.29 51.55 -102.47
CA ALA A 347 35.10 52.06 -101.79
C ALA A 347 34.14 50.93 -101.37
N ALA A 348 33.93 49.92 -102.22
CA ALA A 348 33.12 48.75 -101.89
C ALA A 348 33.75 47.91 -100.76
N GLU A 349 35.08 47.79 -100.73
CA GLU A 349 35.82 47.13 -99.66
C GLU A 349 35.67 47.89 -98.33
N ALA A 350 35.85 49.21 -98.33
CA ALA A 350 35.65 50.05 -97.14
C ALA A 350 34.20 49.98 -96.62
N GLN A 351 33.21 50.01 -97.52
CA GLN A 351 31.80 49.87 -97.17
C GLN A 351 31.47 48.47 -96.62
N GLY A 352 32.07 47.41 -97.19
CA GLY A 352 31.96 46.05 -96.70
C GLY A 352 32.58 45.88 -95.31
N HIS A 353 33.75 46.48 -95.08
CA HIS A 353 34.43 46.49 -93.78
C HIS A 353 33.57 47.19 -92.72
N LEU A 354 33.04 48.38 -93.03
CA LEU A 354 32.13 49.12 -92.13
C LEU A 354 30.89 48.28 -91.76
N ARG A 355 30.21 47.67 -92.74
CA ARG A 355 29.04 46.82 -92.47
C ARG A 355 29.37 45.61 -91.59
N SER A 356 30.53 44.99 -91.81
CA SER A 356 30.99 43.88 -90.96
C SER A 356 31.20 44.33 -89.52
N GLN A 357 31.84 45.48 -89.31
CA GLN A 357 32.10 46.02 -87.97
C GLN A 357 30.80 46.44 -87.27
N GLN A 358 29.86 47.06 -88.00
CA GLN A 358 28.52 47.37 -87.48
C GLN A 358 27.78 46.11 -87.04
N ALA A 359 27.80 45.04 -87.85
CA ALA A 359 27.15 43.78 -87.49
C ALA A 359 27.79 43.11 -86.25
N LEU A 360 29.11 43.21 -86.09
CA LEU A 360 29.84 42.76 -84.90
C LEU A 360 29.43 43.56 -83.66
N ALA A 361 29.38 44.90 -83.76
CA ALA A 361 28.96 45.78 -82.67
C ALA A 361 27.50 45.53 -82.25
N ASP A 362 26.59 45.38 -83.22
CA ASP A 362 25.18 45.05 -82.94
C ASP A 362 25.03 43.67 -82.27
N SER A 363 25.93 42.72 -82.58
CA SER A 363 25.95 41.41 -81.91
C SER A 363 26.48 41.52 -80.49
N THR A 364 27.53 42.31 -80.25
CA THR A 364 28.08 42.51 -78.90
C THR A 364 27.11 43.27 -78.01
N ALA A 365 26.44 44.31 -78.53
CA ALA A 365 25.43 45.06 -77.80
C ALA A 365 24.25 44.17 -77.35
N ARG A 366 23.78 43.27 -78.23
CA ARG A 366 22.75 42.28 -77.88
C ARG A 366 23.21 41.29 -76.81
N ASN A 367 24.48 40.86 -76.86
CA ASN A 367 25.05 39.97 -75.85
C ASN A 367 25.17 40.68 -74.49
N LEU A 368 25.61 41.94 -74.47
CA LEU A 368 25.67 42.78 -73.27
C LEU A 368 24.28 42.95 -72.64
N GLN A 369 23.26 43.23 -73.45
CA GLN A 369 21.89 43.34 -72.97
C GLN A 369 21.40 42.03 -72.33
N SER A 370 21.66 40.89 -72.98
CA SER A 370 21.31 39.57 -72.44
C SER A 370 21.99 39.28 -71.10
N ILE A 371 23.28 39.61 -70.97
CA ILE A 371 24.05 39.44 -69.73
C ILE A 371 23.52 40.37 -68.63
N ALA A 372 23.23 41.63 -68.95
CA ALA A 372 22.66 42.58 -68.01
C ALA A 372 21.29 42.11 -67.46
N ASP A 373 20.45 41.54 -68.33
CA ASP A 373 19.17 40.96 -67.92
C ASP A 373 19.36 39.70 -67.05
N GLN A 374 20.37 38.86 -67.33
CA GLN A 374 20.72 37.71 -66.50
C GLN A 374 21.20 38.12 -65.10
N ILE A 375 22.06 39.15 -65.00
CA ILE A 375 22.51 39.70 -63.72
C ILE A 375 21.30 40.19 -62.93
N ARG A 376 20.44 41.02 -63.54
CA ARG A 376 19.25 41.57 -62.89
C ARG A 376 18.31 40.48 -62.38
N HIS A 377 18.14 39.39 -63.13
CA HIS A 377 17.33 38.25 -62.69
C HIS A 377 17.96 37.53 -61.48
N LYS A 378 19.28 37.32 -61.48
CA LYS A 378 20.00 36.71 -60.33
C LYS A 378 19.95 37.61 -59.10
N GLU A 379 20.06 38.93 -59.25
CA GLU A 379 19.93 39.90 -58.16
C GLU A 379 18.55 39.82 -57.50
N GLN A 380 17.49 39.74 -58.30
CA GLN A 380 16.11 39.54 -57.79
C GLN A 380 15.98 38.22 -57.01
N GLN A 381 16.59 37.13 -57.51
CA GLN A 381 16.61 35.85 -56.80
C GLN A 381 17.36 35.93 -55.47
N ILE A 382 18.50 36.64 -55.43
CA ILE A 382 19.26 36.87 -54.19
C ILE A 382 18.44 37.68 -53.18
N ALA A 383 17.72 38.71 -53.64
CA ALA A 383 16.83 39.49 -52.78
C ALA A 383 15.69 38.64 -52.22
N GLY A 384 15.07 37.79 -53.04
CA GLY A 384 14.04 36.83 -52.62
C GLY A 384 14.55 35.86 -51.55
N LEU A 385 15.71 35.23 -51.79
CA LEU A 385 16.36 34.36 -50.81
C LEU A 385 16.71 35.11 -49.51
N GLY A 386 17.13 36.38 -49.62
CA GLY A 386 17.39 37.24 -48.46
C GLY A 386 16.16 37.42 -47.57
N GLY A 387 15.01 37.71 -48.18
CA GLY A 387 13.73 37.81 -47.47
C GLY A 387 13.31 36.49 -46.82
N GLU A 388 13.45 35.36 -47.54
CA GLU A 388 13.17 34.03 -46.98
C GLU A 388 14.03 33.72 -45.75
N ILE A 389 15.35 33.96 -45.84
CA ILE A 389 16.29 33.78 -44.72
C ILE A 389 15.88 34.63 -43.51
N GLU A 390 15.49 35.89 -43.73
CA GLU A 390 15.06 36.79 -42.66
C GLU A 390 13.78 36.28 -41.98
N THR A 391 12.77 35.87 -42.75
CA THR A 391 11.53 35.31 -42.20
C THR A 391 11.77 34.02 -41.40
N LEU A 392 12.64 33.14 -41.90
CA LEU A 392 13.04 31.92 -41.19
C LEU A 392 13.83 32.26 -39.90
N GLY A 393 14.72 33.24 -39.94
CA GLY A 393 15.47 33.72 -38.79
C GLY A 393 14.58 34.27 -37.68
N VAL A 394 13.58 35.09 -38.03
CA VAL A 394 12.57 35.58 -37.08
C VAL A 394 11.81 34.40 -36.46
N ARG A 395 11.44 33.39 -37.26
CA ARG A 395 10.75 32.21 -36.74
C ARG A 395 11.62 31.35 -35.81
N VAL A 396 12.92 31.23 -36.09
CA VAL A 396 13.89 30.56 -35.20
C VAL A 396 13.99 31.28 -33.85
N THR A 397 14.07 32.61 -33.85
CA THR A 397 14.13 33.39 -32.59
C THR A 397 12.85 33.27 -31.78
N ALA A 398 11.68 33.38 -32.40
CA ALA A 398 10.39 33.22 -31.72
C ALA A 398 10.19 31.83 -31.11
N LEU A 399 10.59 30.75 -31.81
CA LEU A 399 10.53 29.40 -31.26
C LEU A 399 11.56 29.19 -30.15
N GLY A 400 12.74 29.83 -30.23
CA GLY A 400 13.74 29.82 -29.17
C GLY A 400 13.23 30.43 -27.86
N GLU A 401 12.51 31.55 -27.94
CA GLU A 401 11.88 32.16 -26.75
C GLU A 401 10.81 31.25 -26.12
N GLN A 402 10.07 30.50 -26.94
CA GLN A 402 9.11 29.50 -26.46
C GLN A 402 9.81 28.31 -25.77
N GLU A 403 10.91 27.83 -26.34
CA GLU A 403 11.73 26.75 -25.78
C GLU A 403 12.35 27.16 -24.44
N ASP A 404 12.94 28.36 -24.35
CA ASP A 404 13.42 28.93 -23.08
C ASP A 404 12.31 29.01 -22.02
N GLY A 405 11.09 29.38 -22.44
CA GLY A 405 9.92 29.44 -21.58
C GLY A 405 9.50 28.07 -21.03
N LEU A 406 9.52 27.03 -21.87
CA LEU A 406 9.24 25.66 -21.45
C LEU A 406 10.35 25.09 -20.58
N SER A 407 11.61 25.32 -20.92
CA SER A 407 12.75 24.86 -20.12
C SER A 407 12.68 25.42 -18.69
N ARG A 408 12.30 26.70 -18.51
CA ARG A 408 12.06 27.27 -17.17
C ARG A 408 10.92 26.61 -16.41
N GLN A 409 9.83 26.23 -17.09
CA GLN A 409 8.70 25.53 -16.47
C GLN A 409 9.08 24.11 -16.05
N ILE A 410 9.85 23.42 -16.90
CA ILE A 410 10.42 22.10 -16.62
C ILE A 410 11.30 22.17 -15.37
N ASP A 411 12.23 23.12 -15.32
CA ASP A 411 13.13 23.28 -14.17
C ASP A 411 12.36 23.58 -12.87
N ALA A 412 11.36 24.46 -12.94
CA ALA A 412 10.53 24.80 -11.78
C ALA A 412 9.71 23.59 -11.27
N LEU A 413 9.20 22.74 -12.17
CA LEU A 413 8.50 21.51 -11.79
C LEU A 413 9.47 20.46 -11.22
N GLN A 414 10.65 20.29 -11.82
CA GLN A 414 11.67 19.36 -11.32
C GLN A 414 12.14 19.74 -9.91
N GLN A 415 12.32 21.03 -9.63
CA GLN A 415 12.66 21.51 -8.28
C GLN A 415 11.58 21.20 -7.24
N ARG A 416 10.32 21.01 -7.65
CA ARG A 416 9.22 20.63 -6.76
C ARG A 416 9.06 19.11 -6.64
N ILE A 417 9.20 18.38 -7.74
CA ILE A 417 9.01 16.92 -7.80
C ILE A 417 10.16 16.18 -7.11
N ASN A 418 11.41 16.56 -7.37
CA ASN A 418 12.57 15.85 -6.82
C ASN A 418 12.58 15.70 -5.29
N PRO A 419 12.34 16.75 -4.48
CA PRO A 419 12.29 16.58 -3.02
C PRO A 419 11.10 15.72 -2.57
N LEU A 420 9.94 15.86 -3.23
CA LEU A 420 8.75 15.06 -2.93
C LEU A 420 9.00 13.57 -3.22
N GLU A 421 9.66 13.23 -4.33
CA GLU A 421 10.03 11.85 -4.65
C GLU A 421 11.03 11.26 -3.65
N GLN A 422 12.03 12.05 -3.22
CA GLN A 422 12.98 11.61 -2.19
C GLN A 422 12.27 11.35 -0.86
N GLU A 423 11.33 12.21 -0.48
CA GLU A 423 10.57 12.08 0.75
C GLU A 423 9.59 10.90 0.67
N LEU A 424 8.91 10.70 -0.47
CA LEU A 424 8.06 9.54 -0.71
C LEU A 424 8.85 8.23 -0.64
N ALA A 425 9.99 8.14 -1.33
CA ALA A 425 10.84 6.95 -1.31
C ALA A 425 11.37 6.65 0.09
N ARG A 426 11.70 7.68 0.88
CA ARG A 426 12.09 7.52 2.28
C ARG A 426 10.94 6.98 3.11
N LEU A 427 9.74 7.55 2.99
CA LEU A 427 8.56 7.11 3.73
C LEU A 427 8.15 5.68 3.36
N GLU A 428 8.25 5.29 2.09
CA GLU A 428 7.99 3.92 1.63
C GLU A 428 9.01 2.92 2.19
N ALA A 429 10.29 3.31 2.27
CA ALA A 429 11.32 2.50 2.91
C ALA A 429 11.08 2.35 4.43
N GLU A 430 10.71 3.44 5.11
CA GLU A 430 10.35 3.42 6.54
C GLU A 430 9.09 2.55 6.77
N GLN A 431 8.06 2.68 5.94
CA GLN A 431 6.86 1.83 5.97
C GLN A 431 7.21 0.35 5.79
N GLY A 432 8.00 0.01 4.76
CA GLY A 432 8.42 -1.37 4.52
C GLY A 432 9.22 -1.97 5.69
N GLN A 433 10.06 -1.17 6.36
CA GLN A 433 10.75 -1.60 7.57
C GLN A 433 9.78 -1.87 8.72
N PHE A 434 8.79 -1.01 8.94
CA PHE A 434 7.78 -1.21 9.99
C PHE A 434 6.89 -2.43 9.71
N GLU A 435 6.46 -2.65 8.47
CA GLU A 435 5.69 -3.84 8.07
C GLU A 435 6.51 -5.12 8.28
N GLN A 436 7.81 -5.10 7.97
CA GLN A 436 8.68 -6.25 8.20
C GLN A 436 8.88 -6.52 9.70
N GLN A 437 9.10 -5.46 10.50
CA GLN A 437 9.17 -5.56 11.96
C GLN A 437 7.86 -6.11 12.53
N GLU A 438 6.72 -5.64 12.05
CA GLU A 438 5.40 -6.14 12.46
C GLU A 438 5.25 -7.64 12.16
N ARG A 439 5.55 -8.08 10.93
CA ARG A 439 5.47 -9.51 10.56
C ARG A 439 6.37 -10.37 11.45
N SER A 440 7.57 -9.89 11.77
CA SER A 440 8.50 -10.59 12.65
C SER A 440 7.99 -10.70 14.09
N LEU A 441 7.40 -9.62 14.62
CA LEU A 441 6.81 -9.58 15.97
C LEU A 441 5.55 -10.45 16.05
N GLN A 442 4.69 -10.42 15.03
CA GLN A 442 3.51 -11.28 14.97
C GLN A 442 3.91 -12.77 14.91
N HIS A 443 4.94 -13.10 14.13
CA HIS A 443 5.44 -14.47 14.05
C HIS A 443 5.99 -14.94 15.41
N SER A 444 6.82 -14.11 16.06
CA SER A 444 7.36 -14.45 17.39
C SER A 444 6.29 -14.50 18.47
N LEU A 445 5.27 -13.63 18.42
CA LEU A 445 4.11 -13.71 19.32
C LEU A 445 3.33 -15.02 19.12
N ARG A 446 3.03 -15.42 17.88
CA ARG A 446 2.34 -16.70 17.60
C ARG A 446 3.15 -17.90 18.07
N GLN A 447 4.47 -17.83 17.96
CA GLN A 447 5.37 -18.87 18.45
C GLN A 447 5.29 -18.98 19.99
N GLU A 448 5.36 -17.85 20.69
CA GLU A 448 5.19 -17.79 22.16
C GLU A 448 3.78 -18.21 22.62
N GLU A 449 2.73 -17.85 21.89
CA GLU A 449 1.37 -18.33 22.18
C GLU A 449 1.27 -19.85 22.00
N SER A 450 1.92 -20.41 20.98
CA SER A 450 1.95 -21.86 20.76
C SER A 450 2.71 -22.60 21.86
N THR A 451 3.88 -22.09 22.27
CA THR A 451 4.67 -22.69 23.36
C THR A 451 3.92 -22.59 24.70
N TRP A 452 3.28 -21.46 24.97
CA TRP A 452 2.45 -21.27 26.15
C TRP A 452 1.24 -22.22 26.16
N ASN A 453 0.50 -22.33 25.06
CA ASN A 453 -0.62 -23.27 24.92
C ASN A 453 -0.17 -24.72 25.12
N HIS A 454 1.01 -25.08 24.60
CA HIS A 454 1.58 -26.41 24.83
C HIS A 454 1.89 -26.63 26.31
N ALA A 455 2.52 -25.66 26.99
CA ALA A 455 2.81 -25.74 28.42
C ALA A 455 1.53 -25.88 29.28
N VAL A 456 0.47 -25.14 28.96
CA VAL A 456 -0.83 -25.23 29.64
C VAL A 456 -1.45 -26.62 29.47
N LEU A 457 -1.42 -27.19 28.25
CA LEU A 457 -1.93 -28.55 28.00
C LEU A 457 -1.13 -29.62 28.77
N GLN A 458 0.19 -29.45 28.90
CA GLN A 458 1.02 -30.35 29.69
C GLN A 458 0.70 -30.25 31.19
N LEU A 459 0.49 -29.02 31.69
CA LEU A 459 0.07 -28.81 33.07
C LEU A 459 -1.28 -29.50 33.35
N GLN A 460 -2.29 -29.27 32.52
CA GLN A 460 -3.60 -29.92 32.66
C GLN A 460 -3.50 -31.45 32.66
N ARG A 461 -2.72 -32.04 31.75
CA ARG A 461 -2.49 -33.50 31.74
C ARG A 461 -1.85 -34.00 33.03
N SER A 462 -0.90 -33.24 33.58
CA SER A 462 -0.26 -33.61 34.85
C SER A 462 -1.20 -33.50 36.04
N GLU A 463 -2.08 -32.50 36.04
CA GLU A 463 -3.14 -32.34 37.05
C GLU A 463 -4.17 -33.47 36.96
N ASP A 464 -4.62 -33.81 35.75
CA ASP A 464 -5.54 -34.93 35.51
C ASP A 464 -4.91 -36.26 35.96
N ALA A 465 -3.63 -36.49 35.65
CA ALA A 465 -2.91 -37.68 36.10
C ALA A 465 -2.78 -37.73 37.64
N LEU A 466 -2.52 -36.59 38.29
CA LEU A 466 -2.50 -36.49 39.76
C LEU A 466 -3.88 -36.73 40.37
N HIS A 467 -4.94 -36.21 39.75
CA HIS A 467 -6.31 -36.44 40.18
C HIS A 467 -6.71 -37.90 40.03
N GLN A 468 -6.36 -38.54 38.91
CA GLN A 468 -6.59 -39.95 38.69
C GLN A 468 -5.82 -40.80 39.71
N LEU A 469 -4.53 -40.53 39.92
CA LEU A 469 -3.72 -41.23 40.91
C LEU A 469 -4.28 -41.05 42.33
N ARG A 470 -4.74 -39.83 42.67
CA ARG A 470 -5.39 -39.58 43.96
C ARG A 470 -6.69 -40.39 44.10
N GLY A 471 -7.49 -40.46 43.04
CA GLY A 471 -8.69 -41.30 42.99
C GLY A 471 -8.38 -42.79 43.14
N GLU A 472 -7.37 -43.30 42.44
CA GLU A 472 -6.89 -44.69 42.57
C GLU A 472 -6.40 -44.97 43.99
N ILE A 473 -5.65 -44.05 44.61
CA ILE A 473 -5.22 -44.15 46.02
C ILE A 473 -6.42 -44.16 46.97
N GLU A 474 -7.41 -43.28 46.77
CA GLU A 474 -8.64 -43.22 47.58
C GLU A 474 -9.52 -44.48 47.38
N GLU A 475 -9.50 -45.10 46.20
CA GLU A 475 -10.26 -46.31 45.88
C GLU A 475 -9.58 -47.57 46.45
N ASP A 476 -8.25 -47.67 46.32
CA ASP A 476 -7.45 -48.81 46.81
C ASP A 476 -7.29 -48.80 48.34
N LEU A 477 -7.21 -47.62 48.97
CA LEU A 477 -7.01 -47.48 50.43
C LEU A 477 -8.31 -47.12 51.19
N GLY A 478 -9.42 -46.90 50.47
CA GLY A 478 -10.66 -46.36 51.02
C GLY A 478 -10.54 -44.87 51.42
N LEU A 479 -11.66 -44.24 51.81
CA LEU A 479 -11.70 -42.89 52.38
C LEU A 479 -10.76 -42.81 53.58
N VAL A 480 -9.50 -42.43 53.34
CA VAL A 480 -8.58 -42.01 54.39
C VAL A 480 -9.03 -40.62 54.80
N THR A 481 -10.13 -40.56 55.57
CA THR A 481 -10.25 -39.54 56.58
C THR A 481 -9.07 -39.75 57.50
N LEU A 482 -8.05 -38.90 57.37
CA LEU A 482 -7.10 -38.63 58.43
C LEU A 482 -7.88 -37.98 59.58
N GLU A 483 -8.74 -38.76 60.24
CA GLU A 483 -9.09 -38.49 61.62
C GLU A 483 -7.79 -38.73 62.39
N GLU A 484 -7.23 -37.65 62.94
CA GLU A 484 -6.15 -37.67 63.92
C GLU A 484 -6.61 -38.51 65.12
N SER A 485 -6.46 -39.82 64.99
CA SER A 485 -6.63 -40.78 66.06
C SER A 485 -5.24 -41.06 66.60
N GLU A 486 -4.99 -40.61 67.83
CA GLU A 486 -3.72 -40.71 68.57
C GLU A 486 -3.20 -42.14 68.81
N GLU A 487 -3.78 -43.16 68.17
CA GLU A 487 -3.43 -44.57 68.39
C GLU A 487 -3.48 -45.38 67.09
N VAL A 488 -2.55 -45.12 66.17
CA VAL A 488 -2.21 -46.11 65.13
C VAL A 488 -0.74 -46.51 65.30
N ALA A 489 -0.56 -47.70 65.86
CA ALA A 489 0.72 -48.39 65.91
C ALA A 489 1.30 -48.50 64.51
N TYR A 490 2.57 -48.10 64.39
CA TYR A 490 3.45 -48.28 63.24
C TYR A 490 3.08 -49.51 62.40
N GLN A 491 2.75 -49.29 61.12
CA GLN A 491 3.02 -50.33 60.12
C GLN A 491 4.51 -50.70 60.22
N PRO A 492 4.87 -51.99 60.25
CA PRO A 492 6.27 -52.35 60.18
C PRO A 492 6.84 -51.82 58.87
N PRO A 493 8.10 -51.35 58.83
CA PRO A 493 8.75 -51.11 57.55
C PRO A 493 8.67 -52.39 56.73
N LEU A 494 8.45 -52.25 55.42
CA LEU A 494 8.55 -53.32 54.43
C LEU A 494 9.73 -54.25 54.79
N PRO A 495 9.60 -55.59 54.71
CA PRO A 495 10.70 -56.48 55.05
C PRO A 495 11.84 -56.27 54.04
N TRP A 496 12.94 -55.66 54.47
CA TRP A 496 14.18 -55.55 53.68
C TRP A 496 14.98 -56.86 53.69
N ASP A 497 14.53 -57.89 54.40
CA ASP A 497 15.25 -59.16 54.58
C ASP A 497 15.11 -60.16 53.40
N THR A 498 14.36 -59.79 52.35
CA THR A 498 14.31 -60.55 51.08
C THR A 498 14.70 -59.67 49.89
N ILE A 499 15.63 -58.74 50.08
CA ILE A 499 16.41 -58.19 48.97
C ILE A 499 17.56 -59.17 48.72
N VAL A 500 17.53 -59.79 47.55
CA VAL A 500 18.51 -60.75 47.03
C VAL A 500 19.93 -60.23 47.26
N GLU A 501 20.62 -60.75 48.29
CA GLU A 501 21.96 -60.30 48.70
C GLU A 501 23.08 -60.80 47.76
N GLN A 502 22.76 -61.71 46.83
CA GLN A 502 23.67 -62.14 45.76
C GLN A 502 22.90 -62.30 44.45
N LEU A 503 23.13 -61.38 43.50
CA LEU A 503 22.75 -61.64 42.11
C LEU A 503 23.50 -62.89 41.62
N PRO A 504 22.84 -63.81 40.88
CA PRO A 504 23.53 -64.92 40.25
C PRO A 504 24.58 -64.36 39.28
N VAL A 505 25.84 -64.78 39.45
CA VAL A 505 26.91 -64.45 38.51
C VAL A 505 26.60 -65.18 37.20
N ILE A 506 26.31 -64.40 36.15
CA ILE A 506 26.09 -64.91 34.80
C ILE A 506 27.47 -65.06 34.16
N ASP A 507 28.00 -66.29 34.15
CA ASP A 507 29.35 -66.59 33.60
C ASP A 507 29.40 -66.53 32.06
N SER A 508 28.26 -66.47 31.37
CA SER A 508 28.17 -66.20 29.94
C SER A 508 26.83 -65.58 29.54
N VAL A 509 26.87 -64.62 28.62
CA VAL A 509 25.67 -64.00 28.05
C VAL A 509 24.83 -65.08 27.35
N PRO A 510 23.51 -65.17 27.60
CA PRO A 510 22.64 -66.12 26.90
C PRO A 510 22.71 -65.96 25.38
N GLU A 511 22.84 -67.06 24.63
CA GLU A 511 22.93 -67.05 23.15
C GLU A 511 21.77 -66.32 22.46
N SER A 512 20.61 -66.23 23.11
CA SER A 512 19.43 -65.51 22.61
C SER A 512 19.62 -63.98 22.56
N MET A 513 20.45 -63.43 23.45
CA MET A 513 20.64 -61.98 23.59
C MET A 513 21.49 -61.42 22.46
N GLU A 514 22.46 -62.19 21.95
CA GLU A 514 23.20 -61.82 20.75
C GLU A 514 22.30 -61.79 19.51
N GLY A 515 21.31 -62.68 19.44
CA GLY A 515 20.30 -62.72 18.37
C GLY A 515 19.42 -61.48 18.38
N GLU A 516 18.88 -61.10 19.54
CA GLU A 516 18.08 -59.90 19.73
C GLU A 516 18.87 -58.62 19.45
N VAL A 517 20.13 -58.55 19.86
CA VAL A 517 21.02 -57.43 19.54
C VAL A 517 21.30 -57.34 18.04
N ARG A 518 21.45 -58.49 17.34
CA ARG A 518 21.60 -58.52 15.88
C ARG A 518 20.34 -58.07 15.17
N GLU A 519 19.16 -58.48 15.65
CA GLU A 519 17.88 -58.07 15.10
C GLU A 519 17.63 -56.57 15.31
N MET A 520 17.89 -56.05 16.52
CA MET A 520 17.77 -54.61 16.81
C MET A 520 18.78 -53.79 16.00
N ARG A 521 20.02 -54.26 15.83
CA ARG A 521 21.00 -53.60 14.94
C ARG A 521 20.57 -53.63 13.47
N ALA A 522 19.94 -54.71 13.00
CA ALA A 522 19.39 -54.79 11.65
C ALA A 522 18.18 -53.85 11.45
N ARG A 523 17.34 -53.68 12.48
CA ARG A 523 16.24 -52.68 12.47
C ARG A 523 16.79 -51.25 12.46
N LEU A 524 17.80 -50.95 13.26
CA LEU A 524 18.51 -49.66 13.26
C LEU A 524 19.20 -49.36 11.93
N ALA A 525 19.84 -50.36 11.30
CA ALA A 525 20.47 -50.21 9.98
C ALA A 525 19.44 -49.97 8.86
N ARG A 526 18.20 -50.46 8.99
CA ARG A 526 17.10 -50.14 8.06
C ARG A 526 16.60 -48.71 8.18
N LEU A 527 16.76 -48.08 9.34
CA LEU A 527 16.42 -46.68 9.64
C LEU A 527 17.57 -45.70 9.29
N SER A 528 18.67 -46.18 8.68
CA SER A 528 19.96 -45.47 8.56
C SER A 528 19.89 -44.05 7.97
N ASN A 529 18.85 -43.72 7.19
CA ASN A 529 18.66 -42.37 6.68
C ASN A 529 17.23 -41.88 6.94
N VAL A 530 16.86 -41.70 8.21
CA VAL A 530 15.83 -40.72 8.54
C VAL A 530 16.51 -39.36 8.46
N ASN A 531 16.27 -38.61 7.39
CA ASN A 531 16.75 -37.23 7.30
C ASN A 531 15.93 -36.39 8.30
N PRO A 532 16.52 -35.93 9.43
CA PRO A 532 15.78 -35.14 10.41
C PRO A 532 15.39 -33.77 9.86
N ASP A 533 16.06 -33.30 8.79
CA ASP A 533 15.73 -32.06 8.09
C ASP A 533 14.66 -32.27 6.99
N ALA A 534 14.19 -33.50 6.73
CA ALA A 534 13.20 -33.77 5.69
C ALA A 534 11.88 -32.97 5.81
N PRO A 535 11.33 -32.73 7.02
CA PRO A 535 10.16 -31.87 7.17
C PRO A 535 10.46 -30.42 6.75
N ARG A 536 11.66 -29.90 7.10
CA ARG A 536 12.09 -28.55 6.76
C ARG A 536 12.41 -28.41 5.28
N GLU A 537 13.11 -29.37 4.69
CA GLU A 537 13.37 -29.43 3.24
C GLU A 537 12.06 -29.55 2.44
N TYR A 538 11.05 -30.25 2.96
CA TYR A 538 9.73 -30.31 2.35
C TYR A 538 9.01 -28.96 2.41
N GLU A 539 9.03 -28.27 3.55
CA GLU A 539 8.47 -26.93 3.70
C GLU A 539 9.16 -25.93 2.76
N GLU A 540 10.50 -25.89 2.74
CA GLU A 540 11.29 -25.05 1.84
C GLU A 540 10.99 -25.36 0.36
N ALA A 541 10.83 -26.64 0.00
CA ALA A 541 10.48 -27.05 -1.35
C ALA A 541 9.02 -26.71 -1.73
N ALA A 542 8.09 -26.80 -0.78
CA ALA A 542 6.69 -26.46 -0.96
C ALA A 542 6.49 -24.95 -1.14
N GLU A 543 7.13 -24.13 -0.32
CA GLU A 543 7.14 -22.66 -0.47
C GLU A 543 7.73 -22.24 -1.82
N ARG A 544 8.84 -22.88 -2.22
CA ARG A 544 9.47 -22.62 -3.53
C ARG A 544 8.57 -23.06 -4.69
N TYR A 545 7.86 -24.17 -4.55
CA TYR A 545 6.90 -24.63 -5.54
C TYR A 545 5.73 -23.66 -5.67
N GLU A 546 5.11 -23.25 -4.55
CA GLU A 546 4.03 -22.25 -4.58
C GLU A 546 4.48 -20.95 -5.21
N PHE A 547 5.64 -20.41 -4.81
CA PHE A 547 6.18 -19.19 -5.39
C PHE A 547 6.38 -19.31 -6.90
N LEU A 548 7.02 -20.39 -7.37
CA LEU A 548 7.25 -20.61 -8.81
C LEU A 548 5.95 -20.89 -9.56
N PHE A 549 4.98 -21.53 -8.93
CA PHE A 549 3.67 -21.80 -9.51
C PHE A 549 2.88 -20.50 -9.71
N THR A 550 2.81 -19.64 -8.69
CA THR A 550 2.18 -18.31 -8.79
C THR A 550 2.87 -17.44 -9.84
N GLN A 551 4.21 -17.42 -9.87
CA GLN A 551 4.96 -16.71 -10.91
C GLN A 551 4.68 -17.25 -12.32
N SER A 552 4.47 -18.56 -12.46
CA SER A 552 4.11 -19.18 -13.73
C SER A 552 2.70 -18.79 -14.18
N GLU A 553 1.72 -18.80 -13.27
CA GLU A 553 0.35 -18.36 -13.56
C GLU A 553 0.32 -16.86 -13.95
N ASP A 554 1.07 -16.02 -13.24
CA ASP A 554 1.18 -14.59 -13.58
C ASP A 554 1.81 -14.37 -14.97
N LEU A 555 2.85 -15.14 -15.31
CA LEU A 555 3.48 -15.10 -16.64
C LEU A 555 2.55 -15.59 -17.75
N GLU A 556 1.78 -16.65 -17.51
CA GLU A 556 0.78 -17.13 -18.45
C GLU A 556 -0.34 -16.10 -18.65
N ALA A 557 -0.82 -15.47 -17.58
CA ALA A 557 -1.80 -14.40 -17.63
C ALA A 557 -1.26 -13.17 -18.39
N ALA A 558 -0.05 -12.72 -18.08
CA ALA A 558 0.61 -11.62 -18.78
C ALA A 558 0.81 -11.92 -20.27
N SER A 559 1.20 -13.15 -20.62
CA SER A 559 1.31 -13.61 -22.01
C SER A 559 -0.03 -13.58 -22.74
N ALA A 560 -1.09 -14.06 -22.10
CA ALA A 560 -2.45 -14.04 -22.66
C ALA A 560 -2.95 -12.60 -22.90
N ASP A 561 -2.67 -11.69 -21.97
CA ASP A 561 -3.03 -10.28 -22.10
C ASP A 561 -2.20 -9.58 -23.19
N LEU A 562 -0.91 -9.90 -23.31
CA LEU A 562 -0.08 -9.41 -24.42
C LEU A 562 -0.59 -9.90 -25.78
N GLN A 563 -1.05 -11.14 -25.88
CA GLN A 563 -1.67 -11.67 -27.10
C GLN A 563 -3.00 -10.96 -27.43
N LYS A 564 -3.81 -10.59 -26.44
CA LYS A 564 -5.02 -9.77 -26.67
C LYS A 564 -4.65 -8.39 -27.18
N VAL A 565 -3.65 -7.74 -26.57
CA VAL A 565 -3.18 -6.40 -26.98
C VAL A 565 -2.61 -6.44 -28.40
N ILE A 566 -1.83 -7.47 -28.75
CA ILE A 566 -1.34 -7.66 -30.12
C ILE A 566 -2.51 -7.79 -31.09
N LYS A 567 -3.51 -8.60 -30.76
CA LYS A 567 -4.70 -8.78 -31.61
C LYS A 567 -5.48 -7.48 -31.79
N GLU A 568 -5.68 -6.70 -30.74
CA GLU A 568 -6.32 -5.38 -30.83
C GLU A 568 -5.52 -4.39 -31.69
N LEU A 569 -4.18 -4.44 -31.61
CA LEU A 569 -3.29 -3.64 -32.45
C LEU A 569 -3.37 -4.06 -33.92
N ASP A 570 -3.36 -5.35 -34.20
CA ASP A 570 -3.47 -5.90 -35.56
C ASP A 570 -4.81 -5.52 -36.20
N ASP A 571 -5.94 -5.70 -35.47
CA ASP A 571 -7.27 -5.30 -35.93
C ASP A 571 -7.31 -3.79 -36.25
N ARG A 572 -6.68 -2.96 -35.41
CA ARG A 572 -6.62 -1.51 -35.60
C ARG A 572 -5.72 -1.11 -36.77
N MET A 573 -4.59 -1.79 -36.94
CA MET A 573 -3.70 -1.61 -38.08
C MET A 573 -4.41 -1.97 -39.39
N GLU A 574 -5.18 -3.05 -39.42
CA GLU A 574 -5.93 -3.47 -40.60
C GLU A 574 -6.97 -2.42 -41.00
N ILE A 575 -7.69 -1.84 -40.03
CA ILE A 575 -8.65 -0.75 -40.26
C ILE A 575 -7.96 0.51 -40.83
N GLU A 576 -6.83 0.93 -40.26
CA GLU A 576 -6.05 2.08 -40.73
C GLU A 576 -5.45 1.84 -42.12
N LEU A 577 -4.88 0.65 -42.38
CA LEU A 577 -4.30 0.30 -43.67
C LEU A 577 -5.35 0.26 -44.77
N ARG A 578 -6.52 -0.32 -44.49
CA ARG A 578 -7.64 -0.34 -45.44
C ARG A 578 -8.15 1.07 -45.76
N ARG A 579 -8.27 1.92 -44.73
CA ARG A 579 -8.70 3.31 -44.90
C ARG A 579 -7.71 4.12 -45.75
N THR A 580 -6.42 3.96 -45.51
CA THR A 580 -5.37 4.64 -46.28
C THR A 580 -5.26 4.09 -47.70
N TYR A 581 -5.36 2.77 -47.88
CA TYR A 581 -5.42 2.13 -49.19
C TYR A 581 -6.60 2.64 -50.04
N ASP A 582 -7.82 2.66 -49.49
CA ASP A 582 -9.01 3.16 -50.21
C ASP A 582 -8.87 4.63 -50.62
N ALA A 583 -8.18 5.44 -49.80
CA ALA A 583 -7.90 6.84 -50.11
C ALA A 583 -6.86 6.97 -51.24
N VAL A 584 -5.78 6.19 -51.18
CA VAL A 584 -4.74 6.17 -52.22
C VAL A 584 -5.28 5.61 -53.52
N GLY A 585 -6.11 4.56 -53.48
CA GLY A 585 -6.80 3.98 -54.65
C GLY A 585 -7.63 5.01 -55.40
N LYS A 586 -8.45 5.79 -54.69
CA LYS A 586 -9.27 6.86 -55.28
C LYS A 586 -8.42 7.94 -55.93
N GLU A 587 -7.34 8.36 -55.27
CA GLU A 587 -6.44 9.38 -55.81
C GLU A 587 -5.63 8.85 -56.99
N PHE A 588 -5.16 7.60 -56.95
CA PHE A 588 -4.42 6.95 -58.03
C PHE A 588 -5.26 6.87 -59.31
N THR A 589 -6.50 6.38 -59.23
CA THR A 589 -7.42 6.37 -60.39
C THR A 589 -7.66 7.77 -60.94
N ARG A 590 -7.81 8.78 -60.06
CA ARG A 590 -8.00 10.19 -60.46
C ARG A 590 -6.77 10.78 -61.17
N PHE A 591 -5.57 10.52 -60.65
CA PHE A 591 -4.32 11.01 -61.25
C PHE A 591 -4.00 10.29 -62.56
N PHE A 592 -4.25 8.97 -62.63
CA PHE A 592 -4.00 8.19 -63.84
C PHE A 592 -4.89 8.62 -65.01
N GLN A 593 -6.18 8.88 -64.76
CA GLN A 593 -7.09 9.42 -65.78
C GLN A 593 -6.64 10.76 -66.36
N LYS A 594 -6.07 11.63 -65.51
CA LYS A 594 -5.51 12.93 -65.93
C LYS A 594 -4.22 12.80 -66.72
N LEU A 595 -3.38 11.81 -66.41
CA LEU A 595 -2.08 11.64 -67.06
C LEU A 595 -2.18 10.95 -68.42
N PHE A 596 -3.18 10.08 -68.61
CA PHE A 596 -3.30 9.21 -69.79
C PHE A 596 -4.54 9.49 -70.67
N ASN A 597 -5.12 10.70 -70.62
CA ASN A 597 -6.23 11.13 -71.50
C ASN A 597 -7.39 10.11 -71.61
N GLY A 598 -7.85 9.56 -70.49
CA GLY A 598 -9.05 8.70 -70.44
C GLY A 598 -8.82 7.19 -70.25
N GLY A 599 -7.60 6.74 -69.94
CA GLY A 599 -7.33 5.37 -69.51
C GLY A 599 -7.88 5.05 -68.10
N THR A 600 -8.10 3.77 -67.80
CA THR A 600 -8.52 3.29 -66.45
C THR A 600 -7.42 2.44 -65.83
N ALA A 601 -7.11 2.72 -64.57
CA ALA A 601 -6.19 1.93 -63.74
C ALA A 601 -6.72 1.94 -62.30
N HIS A 602 -6.61 0.80 -61.64
CA HIS A 602 -7.06 0.59 -60.26
C HIS A 602 -5.98 -0.22 -59.55
N LEU A 603 -5.77 0.07 -58.27
CA LEU A 603 -4.88 -0.72 -57.42
C LEU A 603 -5.66 -1.96 -56.97
N GLU A 604 -5.01 -3.13 -56.96
CA GLU A 604 -5.53 -4.36 -56.36
C GLU A 604 -4.58 -4.89 -55.28
N LEU A 605 -5.16 -5.46 -54.23
CA LEU A 605 -4.39 -6.18 -53.20
C LEU A 605 -4.22 -7.62 -53.67
N THR A 606 -2.99 -8.14 -53.59
CA THR A 606 -2.67 -9.51 -54.06
C THR A 606 -3.33 -10.59 -53.21
N ASP A 607 -3.55 -10.31 -51.93
CA ASP A 607 -4.36 -11.12 -51.00
C ASP A 607 -5.35 -10.23 -50.23
N PRO A 608 -6.65 -10.30 -50.54
CA PRO A 608 -7.70 -9.53 -49.87
C PRO A 608 -8.02 -9.98 -48.44
N GLU A 609 -7.62 -11.20 -48.04
CA GLU A 609 -7.95 -11.74 -46.71
C GLU A 609 -6.86 -11.48 -45.67
N ASN A 610 -5.67 -11.01 -46.07
CA ASN A 610 -4.60 -10.63 -45.16
C ASN A 610 -3.93 -9.32 -45.58
N ILE A 611 -4.64 -8.22 -45.36
CA ILE A 611 -4.23 -6.85 -45.73
C ILE A 611 -2.87 -6.45 -45.12
N SER A 612 -2.49 -6.99 -43.96
CA SER A 612 -1.24 -6.65 -43.25
C SER A 612 0.04 -7.17 -43.91
N GLN A 613 -0.05 -8.29 -44.65
CA GLN A 613 1.10 -8.93 -45.33
C GLN A 613 0.94 -8.93 -46.87
N SER A 614 -0.10 -8.29 -47.38
CA SER A 614 -0.45 -8.24 -48.80
C SER A 614 0.45 -7.26 -49.56
N GLY A 615 0.81 -7.61 -50.80
CA GLY A 615 1.42 -6.69 -51.76
C GLY A 615 0.36 -5.89 -52.51
N VAL A 616 0.77 -4.81 -53.19
CA VAL A 616 -0.12 -4.01 -54.05
C VAL A 616 0.33 -4.13 -55.50
N GLU A 617 -0.58 -4.49 -56.40
CA GLU A 617 -0.39 -4.52 -57.87
C GLU A 617 -1.13 -3.39 -58.60
#